data_AF-A0A3C0EFJ5-F1
#
_entry.id   AF-A0A3C0EFJ5-F1
#
_cell.length_a   1.000
_cell.length_b   1.000
_cell.length_c   1.000
_cell.angle_alpha   90.00
_cell.angle_beta   90.00
_cell.angle_gamma   90.00
#
_symmetry.space_group_name_H-M   'P 1'
#
loop_
_entity.id
_entity.type
_entity.pdbx_description
1 polymer ?
#
loop_
_entity_poly.entity_id
_entity_poly.type
_entity_poly.pdbx_seq_one_letter_code
_entity_poly.pdbx_strand_id
1 'polypeptide(L)'
;MKYKILKALDIAGLAVLDPIVRLIYREEPSEQVRKIILFIGIPAFTFLCFMVLWAYIAPRHTTKSGEVPTPAVVWDSAKSVWVFHERENIKEDDFRVSGEERQKRIAMVSAELEKLKPQLAKVDALLTKAQEQAKAETDKAVAPIMAVFEETKAKYSADSTARKKALTDLAGTIKADDKSARSEYLKKVEAHLAQTDVEKGNLQQIKAQMDAVMNRKHQGLIEARLAKNRVAEKVQFYSKRLENLG
;
A
#
# COMPACT_ATOMS: atom_id res chain seq x y z
N MET A 1 12.48 -34.57 41.54
CA MET A 1 12.70 -33.35 40.71
C MET A 1 11.39 -32.68 40.31
N LYS A 2 10.39 -33.44 39.84
CA LYS A 2 9.00 -33.01 39.57
C LYS A 2 8.42 -31.93 40.50
N TYR A 3 8.33 -32.18 41.82
CA TYR A 3 7.71 -31.25 42.77
C TYR A 3 8.43 -29.90 42.88
N LYS A 4 9.74 -29.86 42.64
CA LYS A 4 10.51 -28.60 42.61
C LYS A 4 10.17 -27.79 41.34
N ILE A 5 9.97 -28.47 40.22
CA ILE A 5 9.59 -27.85 38.94
C ILE A 5 8.16 -27.30 39.02
N LEU A 6 7.21 -28.09 39.53
CA LEU A 6 5.83 -27.64 39.74
C LEU A 6 5.76 -26.45 40.69
N LYS A 7 6.49 -26.50 41.81
CA LYS A 7 6.55 -25.38 42.75
C LYS A 7 7.19 -24.12 42.13
N ALA A 8 8.19 -24.27 41.26
CA ALA A 8 8.79 -23.14 40.56
C ALA A 8 7.83 -22.51 39.52
N LEU A 9 7.07 -23.33 38.79
CA LEU A 9 6.04 -22.86 37.86
C LEU A 9 4.92 -22.13 38.58
N ASP A 10 4.48 -22.66 39.73
CA ASP A 10 3.45 -22.04 40.56
C ASP A 10 3.89 -20.67 41.11
N ILE A 11 5.12 -20.57 41.64
CA ILE A 11 5.71 -19.30 42.10
C ILE A 11 5.86 -18.29 40.95
N ALA A 12 6.17 -18.77 39.73
CA ALA A 12 6.30 -17.93 38.55
C ALA A 12 4.95 -17.54 37.91
N GLY A 13 3.81 -18.00 38.46
CA GLY A 13 2.48 -17.79 37.87
C GLY A 13 2.22 -18.56 36.58
N LEU A 14 3.06 -19.56 36.26
CA LEU A 14 3.01 -20.39 35.06
C LEU A 14 2.33 -21.74 35.31
N ALA A 15 1.42 -21.81 36.29
CA ALA A 15 0.66 -23.03 36.62
C ALA A 15 -0.13 -23.61 35.43
N VAL A 16 -0.35 -22.84 34.36
CA VAL A 16 -0.91 -23.32 33.08
C VAL A 16 -0.05 -24.42 32.43
N LEU A 17 1.24 -24.50 32.76
CA LEU A 17 2.19 -25.51 32.26
C LEU A 17 2.24 -26.78 33.14
N ASP A 18 1.59 -26.79 34.30
CA ASP A 18 1.55 -27.94 35.21
C ASP A 18 1.08 -29.24 34.53
N PRO A 19 0.00 -29.24 33.72
CA PRO A 19 -0.45 -30.44 33.03
C PRO A 19 0.60 -30.98 32.05
N ILE A 20 1.44 -30.12 31.46
CA ILE A 20 2.52 -30.54 30.55
C ILE A 20 3.61 -31.26 31.33
N VAL A 21 4.03 -30.69 32.46
CA VAL A 21 5.06 -31.31 33.31
C VAL A 21 4.57 -32.65 33.82
N ARG A 22 3.33 -32.73 34.34
CA ARG A 22 2.78 -34.00 34.83
C ARG A 22 2.63 -35.04 33.70
N LEU A 23 2.43 -34.61 32.45
CA LEU A 23 2.24 -35.51 31.31
C LEU A 23 3.55 -36.17 30.92
N ILE A 24 4.65 -35.42 31.01
CA ILE A 24 6.02 -35.92 30.83
C ILE A 24 6.36 -36.99 31.88
N TYR A 25 5.83 -36.87 33.11
CA TYR A 25 5.95 -37.88 34.16
C TYR A 25 4.91 -39.01 34.04
N ARG A 26 4.12 -39.05 32.96
CA ARG A 26 3.15 -40.11 32.61
C ARG A 26 2.02 -40.32 33.64
N GLU A 27 1.69 -39.27 34.38
CA GLU A 27 0.55 -39.30 35.29
C GLU A 27 -0.74 -39.06 34.51
N GLU A 28 -1.79 -39.85 34.75
CA GLU A 28 -3.16 -39.64 34.25
C GLU A 28 -3.23 -38.98 32.85
N PRO A 29 -2.64 -39.61 31.81
CA PRO A 29 -2.34 -38.95 30.55
C PRO A 29 -3.61 -38.44 29.84
N SER A 30 -4.74 -39.13 29.99
CA SER A 30 -6.03 -38.73 29.43
C SER A 30 -6.51 -37.39 30.00
N GLU A 31 -6.52 -37.26 31.32
CA GLU A 31 -6.98 -36.05 32.02
C GLU A 31 -6.05 -34.86 31.77
N GLN A 32 -4.74 -35.11 31.64
CA GLN A 32 -3.78 -34.05 31.42
C GLN A 32 -3.79 -33.55 29.98
N VAL A 33 -3.94 -34.44 28.99
CA VAL A 33 -4.17 -34.04 27.59
C VAL A 33 -5.45 -33.22 27.48
N ARG A 34 -6.54 -33.60 28.16
CA ARG A 34 -7.77 -32.81 28.20
C ARG A 34 -7.55 -31.41 28.77
N LYS A 35 -6.80 -31.29 29.86
CA LYS A 35 -6.45 -29.98 30.46
C LYS A 35 -5.57 -29.15 29.53
N ILE A 36 -4.59 -29.74 28.86
CA ILE A 36 -3.74 -29.04 27.88
C ILE A 36 -4.59 -28.51 26.73
N ILE A 37 -5.49 -29.32 26.18
CA ILE A 37 -6.39 -28.90 25.11
C ILE A 37 -7.29 -27.75 25.58
N LEU A 38 -7.90 -27.85 26.76
CA LEU A 38 -8.81 -26.83 27.28
C LEU A 38 -8.10 -25.50 27.57
N PHE A 39 -6.95 -25.53 28.23
CA PHE A 39 -6.27 -24.33 28.72
C PHE A 39 -5.24 -23.73 27.75
N ILE A 40 -4.71 -24.52 26.82
CA ILE A 40 -3.68 -24.06 25.87
C ILE A 40 -4.20 -24.23 24.44
N GLY A 41 -4.73 -25.42 24.10
CA GLY A 41 -5.17 -25.74 22.75
C GLY A 41 -6.30 -24.83 22.25
N ILE A 42 -7.39 -24.73 22.99
CA ILE A 42 -8.56 -23.92 22.62
C ILE A 42 -8.20 -22.42 22.55
N PRO A 43 -7.51 -21.82 23.55
CA PRO A 43 -7.07 -20.43 23.44
C PRO A 43 -6.13 -20.18 22.25
N ALA A 44 -5.15 -21.06 22.00
CA ALA A 44 -4.24 -20.93 20.87
C ALA A 44 -4.99 -21.05 19.53
N PHE A 45 -5.91 -22.01 19.41
CA PHE A 45 -6.76 -22.16 18.22
C PHE A 45 -7.62 -20.92 17.99
N THR A 46 -8.25 -20.42 19.04
CA THR A 46 -9.09 -19.20 18.97
C THR A 46 -8.26 -18.00 18.52
N PHE A 47 -7.04 -17.85 19.05
CA PHE A 47 -6.11 -16.80 18.65
C PHE A 47 -5.68 -16.94 17.18
N LEU A 48 -5.40 -18.16 16.71
CA LEU A 48 -5.09 -18.41 15.30
C LEU A 48 -6.27 -18.06 14.39
N CYS A 49 -7.49 -18.46 14.75
CA CYS A 49 -8.70 -18.07 14.02
C CYS A 49 -8.84 -16.55 13.96
N PHE A 50 -8.58 -15.86 15.07
CA PHE A 50 -8.58 -14.41 15.10
C PHE A 50 -7.50 -13.81 14.18
N MET A 51 -6.27 -14.33 14.18
CA MET A 51 -5.20 -13.84 13.29
C MET A 51 -5.56 -13.99 11.81
N VAL A 52 -6.16 -15.14 11.43
CA VAL A 52 -6.62 -15.38 10.06
C VAL A 52 -7.75 -14.42 9.70
N LEU A 53 -8.72 -14.25 10.60
CA LEU A 53 -9.84 -13.33 10.41
C LEU A 53 -9.35 -11.88 10.25
N TRP A 54 -8.42 -11.44 11.10
CA TRP A 54 -7.81 -10.12 11.03
C TRP A 54 -7.05 -9.92 9.72
N ALA A 55 -6.20 -10.88 9.31
CA ALA A 55 -5.46 -10.80 8.05
C ALA A 55 -6.38 -10.69 6.82
N TYR A 56 -7.55 -11.33 6.86
CA TYR A 56 -8.54 -11.30 5.79
C TYR A 56 -9.39 -10.02 5.77
N ILE A 57 -9.77 -9.50 6.93
CA ILE A 57 -10.66 -8.32 7.03
C ILE A 57 -9.89 -7.01 6.86
N ALA A 58 -8.68 -6.89 7.42
CA ALA A 58 -7.92 -5.64 7.47
C ALA A 58 -7.74 -4.91 6.10
N PRO A 59 -7.31 -5.57 5.00
CA PRO A 59 -7.05 -4.86 3.74
C PRO A 59 -8.33 -4.38 3.04
N ARG A 60 -9.52 -4.82 3.46
CA ARG A 60 -10.79 -4.42 2.86
C ARG A 60 -11.32 -3.09 3.36
N HIS A 61 -10.76 -2.56 4.45
CA HIS A 61 -11.16 -1.27 5.00
C HIS A 61 -10.12 -0.21 4.63
N THR A 62 -10.47 0.64 3.66
CA THR A 62 -9.68 1.81 3.27
C THR A 62 -10.16 3.03 4.05
N THR A 63 -9.26 3.63 4.84
CA THR A 63 -9.49 4.90 5.51
C THR A 63 -8.81 6.03 4.73
N LYS A 64 -9.06 7.30 5.10
CA LYS A 64 -8.35 8.45 4.52
C LYS A 64 -6.82 8.36 4.66
N SER A 65 -6.34 7.58 5.65
CA SER A 65 -4.93 7.37 5.93
C SER A 65 -4.36 6.08 5.32
N GLY A 66 -5.17 5.31 4.58
CA GLY A 66 -4.77 4.05 3.96
C GLY A 66 -5.54 2.84 4.48
N GLU A 67 -5.09 1.65 4.07
CA GLU A 67 -5.62 0.36 4.50
C GLU A 67 -5.23 0.05 5.95
N VAL A 68 -6.11 -0.63 6.68
CA VAL A 68 -5.78 -1.14 8.03
C VAL A 68 -4.65 -2.17 7.91
N PRO A 69 -3.55 -2.06 8.69
CA PRO A 69 -2.42 -2.95 8.56
C PRO A 69 -2.76 -4.39 8.98
N THR A 70 -2.23 -5.36 8.25
CA THR A 70 -2.34 -6.79 8.55
C THR A 70 -1.34 -7.21 9.64
N PRO A 71 -1.53 -8.37 10.30
CA PRO A 71 -0.57 -8.85 11.29
C PRO A 71 0.87 -8.96 10.76
N ALA A 72 1.05 -9.31 9.47
CA ALA A 72 2.36 -9.37 8.83
C ALA A 72 3.00 -7.98 8.71
N VAL A 73 2.22 -6.97 8.29
CA VAL A 73 2.69 -5.57 8.21
C VAL A 73 3.08 -5.06 9.60
N VAL A 74 2.26 -5.35 10.63
CA VAL A 74 2.57 -4.98 12.02
C VAL A 74 3.87 -5.64 12.49
N TRP A 75 4.09 -6.91 12.15
CA TRP A 75 5.33 -7.62 12.48
C TRP A 75 6.56 -6.99 11.78
N ASP A 76 6.43 -6.62 10.51
CA ASP A 76 7.49 -5.91 9.80
C ASP A 76 7.77 -4.53 10.41
N SER A 77 6.72 -3.80 10.81
CA SER A 77 6.87 -2.54 11.54
C SER A 77 7.58 -2.73 12.89
N ALA A 78 7.26 -3.79 13.64
CA ALA A 78 7.92 -4.08 14.91
C ALA A 78 9.43 -4.30 14.74
N LYS A 79 9.85 -5.04 13.69
CA LYS A 79 11.27 -5.20 13.35
C LYS A 79 11.93 -3.87 13.01
N SER A 80 11.26 -3.01 12.23
CA SER A 80 11.80 -1.69 11.88
C SER A 80 11.96 -0.79 13.11
N VAL A 81 11.01 -0.82 14.04
CA VAL A 81 11.10 -0.10 15.32
C VAL A 81 12.28 -0.61 16.16
N TRP A 82 12.49 -1.93 16.21
CA TRP A 82 13.64 -2.51 16.90
C TRP A 82 14.98 -2.06 16.29
N VAL A 83 15.10 -2.11 14.96
CA VAL A 83 16.30 -1.62 14.26
C VAL A 83 16.52 -0.13 14.50
N PHE A 84 15.45 0.67 14.53
CA PHE A 84 15.54 2.09 14.86
C PHE A 84 16.05 2.31 16.28
N HIS A 85 15.54 1.57 17.26
CA HIS A 85 16.00 1.64 18.64
C HIS A 85 17.51 1.33 18.76
N GLU A 86 17.97 0.25 18.12
CA GLU A 86 19.39 -0.11 18.10
C GLU A 86 20.26 0.99 17.47
N ARG A 87 19.79 1.59 16.37
CA ARG A 87 20.49 2.70 15.71
C ARG A 87 20.56 3.95 16.58
N GLU A 88 19.51 4.26 17.36
CA GLU A 88 19.56 5.37 18.32
C GLU A 88 20.59 5.10 19.42
N ASN A 89 20.60 3.90 20.02
CA ASN A 89 21.57 3.53 21.04
C ASN A 89 23.01 3.67 20.53
N ILE A 90 23.30 3.19 19.32
CA ILE A 90 24.63 3.33 18.69
C ILE A 90 25.02 4.81 18.52
N LYS A 91 24.09 5.65 18.07
CA LYS A 91 24.35 7.09 17.90
C LYS A 91 24.59 7.81 19.22
N GLU A 92 23.91 7.38 20.27
CA GLU A 92 24.07 7.89 21.63
C GLU A 92 25.44 7.51 22.20
N ASP A 93 25.86 6.26 21.98
CA ASP A 93 27.20 5.77 22.34
C ASP A 93 28.29 6.54 21.58
N ASP A 94 28.10 6.74 20.28
CA ASP A 94 29.03 7.50 19.45
C ASP A 94 29.20 8.95 19.95
N PHE A 95 28.13 9.58 20.43
CA PHE A 95 28.20 10.93 21.01
C PHE A 95 28.98 10.99 22.33
N ARG A 96 28.95 9.91 23.13
CA ARG A 96 29.64 9.85 24.42
C ARG A 96 31.11 9.49 24.33
N VAL A 97 31.52 8.86 23.23
CA VAL A 97 32.88 8.36 23.05
C VAL A 97 33.87 9.50 22.78
N SER A 98 35.06 9.39 23.38
CA SER A 98 36.14 10.37 23.24
C SER A 98 37.51 9.70 23.05
N GLY A 99 38.53 10.49 22.71
CA GLY A 99 39.91 10.01 22.57
C GLY A 99 40.16 9.12 21.34
N GLU A 100 41.00 8.11 21.50
CA GLU A 100 41.40 7.20 20.41
C GLU A 100 40.22 6.39 19.84
N GLU A 101 39.27 6.01 20.69
CA GLU A 101 38.10 5.23 20.29
C GLU A 101 37.20 6.04 19.34
N ARG A 102 37.08 7.35 19.54
CA ARG A 102 36.38 8.26 18.61
C ARG A 102 37.03 8.24 17.23
N GLN A 103 38.36 8.34 17.16
CA GLN A 103 39.08 8.35 15.88
C GLN A 103 38.94 7.02 15.12
N LYS A 104 38.98 5.88 15.83
CA LYS A 104 38.71 4.57 15.24
C LYS A 104 37.30 4.49 14.66
N ARG A 105 36.30 4.98 15.37
CA ARG A 105 34.90 4.99 14.91
C ARG A 105 34.70 5.93 13.71
N ILE A 106 35.33 7.11 13.69
CA ILE A 106 35.30 8.01 12.52
C ILE A 106 35.90 7.32 11.29
N ALA A 107 37.05 6.67 11.43
CA ALA A 107 37.68 5.95 10.32
C ALA A 107 36.79 4.80 9.80
N MET A 108 36.16 4.04 10.70
CA MET A 108 35.23 2.97 10.33
C MET A 108 33.98 3.51 9.61
N VAL A 109 33.34 4.54 10.17
CA VAL A 109 32.11 5.11 9.63
C VAL A 109 32.35 5.79 8.29
N SER A 110 33.45 6.54 8.16
CA SER A 110 33.82 7.17 6.89
C SER A 110 34.12 6.14 5.79
N ALA A 111 34.85 5.07 6.11
CA ALA A 111 35.09 3.98 5.17
C ALA A 111 33.78 3.30 4.70
N GLU A 112 32.80 3.14 5.59
CA GLU A 112 31.51 2.56 5.23
C GLU A 112 30.67 3.51 4.36
N LEU A 113 30.71 4.82 4.62
CA LEU A 113 30.09 5.83 3.76
C LEU A 113 30.68 5.82 2.35
N GLU A 114 32.01 5.71 2.20
CA GLU A 114 32.64 5.60 0.88
C GLU A 114 32.18 4.37 0.10
N LYS A 115 31.92 3.23 0.77
CA LYS A 115 31.34 2.04 0.11
C LYS A 115 29.89 2.23 -0.30
N LEU A 116 29.13 3.06 0.42
CA LEU A 116 27.70 3.28 0.14
C LEU A 116 27.48 4.27 -1.01
N LYS A 117 28.38 5.25 -1.23
CA LYS A 117 28.30 6.20 -2.36
C LYS A 117 28.09 5.54 -3.74
N PRO A 118 28.91 4.56 -4.17
CA PRO A 118 28.70 3.91 -5.47
C PRO A 118 27.42 3.06 -5.48
N GLN A 119 27.00 2.52 -4.33
CA GLN A 119 25.73 1.79 -4.24
C GLN A 119 24.53 2.72 -4.42
N LEU A 120 24.58 3.92 -3.84
CA LEU A 120 23.55 4.95 -3.99
C LEU A 120 23.43 5.37 -5.46
N ALA A 121 24.55 5.66 -6.13
CA ALA A 121 24.56 5.97 -7.55
C ALA A 121 23.97 4.84 -8.42
N LYS A 122 24.27 3.58 -8.08
CA LYS A 122 23.71 2.41 -8.78
C LYS A 122 22.20 2.31 -8.61
N VAL A 123 21.66 2.47 -7.40
CA VAL A 123 20.22 2.39 -7.16
C VAL A 123 19.47 3.60 -7.72
N ASP A 124 20.10 4.77 -7.77
CA ASP A 124 19.56 5.96 -8.44
C ASP A 124 19.43 5.72 -9.95
N ALA A 125 20.46 5.18 -10.60
CA ALA A 125 20.41 4.83 -12.02
C ALA A 125 19.32 3.77 -12.30
N LEU A 126 19.16 2.78 -11.43
CA LEU A 126 18.08 1.79 -11.53
C LEU A 126 16.69 2.42 -11.38
N LEU A 127 16.54 3.39 -10.46
CA LEU A 127 15.28 4.12 -10.30
C LEU A 127 14.94 4.93 -11.54
N THR A 128 15.90 5.68 -12.09
CA THR A 128 15.70 6.46 -13.33
C THR A 128 15.28 5.54 -14.47
N LYS A 129 15.99 4.42 -14.66
CA LYS A 129 15.62 3.43 -15.68
C LYS A 129 14.22 2.86 -15.48
N ALA A 130 13.86 2.52 -14.24
CA ALA A 130 12.53 2.01 -13.92
C ALA A 130 11.42 3.07 -14.12
N GLN A 131 11.71 4.35 -13.84
CA GLN A 131 10.80 5.47 -14.12
C GLN A 131 10.58 5.65 -15.62
N GLU A 132 11.64 5.62 -16.42
CA GLU A 132 11.57 5.73 -17.88
C GLU A 132 10.79 4.56 -18.49
N GLN A 133 11.05 3.34 -18.03
CA GLN A 133 10.32 2.15 -18.46
C GLN A 133 8.83 2.22 -18.11
N ALA A 134 8.50 2.57 -16.86
CA ALA A 134 7.11 2.72 -16.42
C ALA A 134 6.37 3.81 -17.22
N LYS A 135 7.03 4.95 -17.46
CA LYS A 135 6.48 6.03 -18.28
C LYS A 135 6.26 5.57 -19.72
N ALA A 136 7.25 4.95 -20.35
CA ALA A 136 7.15 4.47 -21.72
C ALA A 136 6.07 3.39 -21.90
N GLU A 137 5.90 2.49 -20.93
CA GLU A 137 4.81 1.51 -20.92
C GLU A 137 3.44 2.17 -20.80
N THR A 138 3.32 3.17 -19.92
CA THR A 138 2.08 3.94 -19.72
C THR A 138 1.73 4.73 -20.97
N ASP A 139 2.68 5.46 -21.54
CA ASP A 139 2.49 6.27 -22.74
C ASP A 139 2.04 5.39 -23.93
N LYS A 140 2.66 4.22 -24.12
CA LYS A 140 2.25 3.25 -25.14
C LYS A 140 0.83 2.73 -24.94
N ALA A 141 0.42 2.50 -23.69
CA ALA A 141 -0.91 1.99 -23.37
C ALA A 141 -1.99 3.08 -23.44
N VAL A 142 -1.65 4.33 -23.12
CA VAL A 142 -2.55 5.48 -23.16
C VAL A 142 -2.74 6.00 -24.59
N ALA A 143 -1.71 5.97 -25.44
CA ALA A 143 -1.77 6.47 -26.82
C ALA A 143 -3.00 5.99 -27.64
N PRO A 144 -3.32 4.68 -27.71
CA PRO A 144 -4.50 4.23 -28.44
C PRO A 144 -5.83 4.68 -27.79
N ILE A 145 -5.90 4.72 -26.46
CA ILE A 145 -7.09 5.16 -25.72
C ILE A 145 -7.33 6.66 -25.93
N MET A 146 -6.25 7.45 -25.93
CA MET A 146 -6.28 8.88 -26.19
C MET A 146 -6.75 9.19 -27.62
N ALA A 147 -6.32 8.41 -28.61
CA ALA A 147 -6.80 8.54 -29.99
C ALA A 147 -8.31 8.28 -30.09
N VAL A 148 -8.80 7.21 -29.46
CA VAL A 148 -10.25 6.89 -29.41
C VAL A 148 -11.03 7.97 -28.67
N PHE A 149 -10.47 8.54 -27.59
CA PHE A 149 -11.08 9.63 -26.84
C PHE A 149 -11.25 10.88 -27.70
N GLU A 150 -10.19 11.35 -28.36
CA GLU A 150 -10.25 12.56 -29.18
C GLU A 150 -11.14 12.37 -30.41
N GLU A 151 -11.15 11.18 -31.03
CA GLU A 151 -12.09 10.87 -32.12
C GLU A 151 -13.55 10.91 -31.65
N THR A 152 -13.85 10.27 -30.52
CA THR A 152 -15.21 10.22 -29.95
C THR A 152 -15.68 11.62 -29.54
N LYS A 153 -14.78 12.43 -28.98
CA LYS A 153 -15.04 13.82 -28.60
C LYS A 153 -15.28 14.71 -29.82
N ALA A 154 -14.54 14.52 -30.91
CA ALA A 154 -14.75 15.24 -32.16
C ALA A 154 -16.13 14.91 -32.76
N LYS A 155 -16.51 13.62 -32.79
CA LYS A 155 -17.84 13.15 -33.22
C LYS A 155 -18.95 13.76 -32.36
N TYR A 156 -18.83 13.67 -31.03
CA TYR A 156 -19.76 14.30 -30.09
C TYR A 156 -19.96 15.80 -30.35
N SER A 157 -18.86 16.54 -30.53
CA SER A 157 -18.90 17.99 -30.78
C SER A 157 -19.65 18.32 -32.09
N ALA A 158 -19.37 17.56 -33.16
CA ALA A 158 -20.04 17.71 -34.44
C ALA A 158 -21.53 17.37 -34.35
N ASP A 159 -21.88 16.23 -33.77
CA ASP A 159 -23.26 15.75 -33.65
C ASP A 159 -24.10 16.65 -32.73
N SER A 160 -23.52 17.12 -31.62
CA SER A 160 -24.18 18.09 -30.74
C SER A 160 -24.47 19.40 -31.47
N THR A 161 -23.55 19.88 -32.30
CA THR A 161 -23.72 21.12 -33.06
C THR A 161 -24.80 20.95 -34.13
N ALA A 162 -24.79 19.83 -34.86
CA ALA A 162 -25.79 19.52 -35.88
C ALA A 162 -27.21 19.38 -35.29
N ARG A 163 -27.36 18.65 -34.17
CA ARG A 163 -28.66 18.49 -33.50
C ARG A 163 -29.20 19.79 -32.93
N LYS A 164 -28.34 20.63 -32.32
CA LYS A 164 -28.74 21.96 -31.83
C LYS A 164 -29.25 22.84 -32.97
N LYS A 165 -28.52 22.86 -34.11
CA LYS A 165 -28.93 23.60 -35.30
C LYS A 165 -30.28 23.10 -35.84
N ALA A 166 -30.47 21.79 -35.94
CA ALA A 166 -31.74 21.20 -36.39
C ALA A 166 -32.92 21.54 -35.45
N LEU A 167 -32.69 21.58 -34.14
CA LEU A 167 -33.71 22.00 -33.16
C LEU A 167 -34.03 23.50 -33.27
N THR A 168 -33.03 24.36 -33.44
CA THR A 168 -33.26 25.80 -33.62
C THR A 168 -34.01 26.12 -34.91
N ASP A 169 -33.67 25.44 -36.00
CA ASP A 169 -34.35 25.60 -37.29
C ASP A 169 -35.82 25.14 -37.17
N LEU A 170 -36.06 24.01 -36.50
CA LEU A 170 -37.41 23.48 -36.29
C LEU A 170 -38.24 24.39 -35.36
N ALA A 171 -37.64 24.95 -34.30
CA ALA A 171 -38.30 25.91 -33.42
C ALA A 171 -38.77 27.18 -34.16
N GLY A 172 -38.00 27.65 -35.15
CA GLY A 172 -38.36 28.80 -35.98
C GLY A 172 -39.57 28.58 -36.89
N THR A 173 -39.96 27.33 -37.14
CA THR A 173 -41.09 26.98 -38.01
C THR A 173 -42.41 26.75 -37.27
N ILE A 174 -42.38 26.67 -35.93
CA ILE A 174 -43.57 26.36 -35.11
C ILE A 174 -44.36 27.63 -34.81
N LYS A 175 -45.65 27.64 -35.15
CA LYS A 175 -46.59 28.72 -34.79
C LYS A 175 -46.99 28.63 -33.31
N ALA A 176 -47.22 29.77 -32.66
CA ALA A 176 -47.46 29.86 -31.22
C ALA A 176 -48.69 29.05 -30.71
N ASP A 177 -49.66 28.79 -31.59
CA ASP A 177 -50.95 28.16 -31.28
C ASP A 177 -50.99 26.64 -31.60
N ASP A 178 -49.95 26.09 -32.23
CA ASP A 178 -49.91 24.68 -32.65
C ASP A 178 -49.36 23.77 -31.54
N LYS A 179 -50.27 23.24 -30.72
CA LYS A 179 -49.95 22.35 -29.60
C LYS A 179 -49.33 21.01 -30.05
N SER A 180 -49.69 20.51 -31.24
CA SER A 180 -49.19 19.23 -31.75
C SER A 180 -47.73 19.36 -32.15
N ALA A 181 -47.40 20.38 -32.95
CA ALA A 181 -46.02 20.67 -33.37
C ALA A 181 -45.09 20.94 -32.18
N ARG A 182 -45.60 21.60 -31.12
CA ARG A 182 -44.86 21.83 -29.88
C ARG A 182 -44.54 20.52 -29.14
N SER A 183 -45.48 19.57 -29.11
CA SER A 183 -45.28 18.27 -28.47
C SER A 183 -44.24 17.41 -29.19
N GLU A 184 -44.22 17.42 -30.53
CA GLU A 184 -43.21 16.73 -31.32
C GLU A 184 -41.82 17.35 -31.17
N TYR A 185 -41.76 18.68 -31.07
CA TYR A 185 -40.52 19.39 -30.74
C TYR A 185 -39.97 18.99 -29.38
N LEU A 186 -40.81 18.94 -28.34
CA LEU A 186 -40.39 18.51 -27.00
C LEU A 186 -39.85 17.07 -27.00
N LYS A 187 -40.46 16.14 -27.74
CA LYS A 187 -39.93 14.78 -27.92
C LYS A 187 -38.54 14.77 -28.57
N LYS A 188 -38.30 15.63 -29.56
CA LYS A 188 -36.96 15.77 -30.20
C LYS A 188 -35.93 16.39 -29.27
N VAL A 189 -36.35 17.33 -28.40
CA VAL A 189 -35.48 17.89 -27.36
C VAL A 189 -35.12 16.83 -26.32
N GLU A 190 -36.09 16.03 -25.86
CA GLU A 190 -35.84 14.90 -24.95
C GLU A 190 -34.89 13.87 -25.55
N ALA A 191 -35.10 13.49 -26.82
CA ALA A 191 -34.20 12.59 -27.54
C ALA A 191 -32.78 13.16 -27.67
N HIS A 192 -32.64 14.47 -27.91
CA HIS A 192 -31.33 15.14 -27.95
C HIS A 192 -30.62 15.13 -26.60
N LEU A 193 -31.34 15.38 -25.50
CA LEU A 193 -30.80 15.31 -24.14
C LEU A 193 -30.36 13.89 -23.79
N ALA A 194 -31.21 12.89 -24.06
CA ALA A 194 -30.89 11.47 -23.84
C ALA A 194 -29.63 11.05 -24.62
N GLN A 195 -29.52 11.44 -25.88
CA GLN A 195 -28.35 11.15 -26.71
C GLN A 195 -27.07 11.84 -26.18
N THR A 196 -27.20 13.08 -25.71
CA THR A 196 -26.09 13.83 -25.09
C THR A 196 -25.59 13.14 -23.82
N ASP A 197 -26.49 12.59 -23.01
CA ASP A 197 -26.13 11.87 -21.79
C ASP A 197 -25.42 10.55 -22.09
N VAL A 198 -25.85 9.81 -23.12
CA VAL A 198 -25.15 8.59 -23.59
C VAL A 198 -23.73 8.92 -24.07
N GLU A 199 -23.58 9.96 -24.89
CA GLU A 199 -22.27 10.35 -25.43
C GLU A 199 -21.31 10.84 -24.34
N LYS A 200 -21.81 11.62 -23.37
CA LYS A 200 -21.04 12.00 -22.18
C LYS A 200 -20.66 10.78 -21.34
N GLY A 201 -21.56 9.81 -21.19
CA GLY A 201 -21.30 8.54 -20.52
C GLY A 201 -20.15 7.77 -21.19
N ASN A 202 -20.15 7.68 -22.51
CA ASN A 202 -19.08 7.03 -23.27
C ASN A 202 -17.73 7.74 -23.09
N LEU A 203 -17.71 9.08 -23.16
CA LEU A 203 -16.48 9.85 -22.90
C LEU A 203 -15.96 9.66 -21.47
N GLN A 204 -16.85 9.59 -20.48
CA GLN A 204 -16.49 9.31 -19.10
C GLN A 204 -15.91 7.89 -18.94
N GLN A 205 -16.48 6.89 -19.60
CA GLN A 205 -15.95 5.52 -19.58
C GLN A 205 -14.56 5.43 -20.22
N ILE A 206 -14.34 6.05 -21.37
CA ILE A 206 -13.03 6.09 -22.04
C ILE A 206 -12.01 6.81 -21.15
N LYS A 207 -12.40 7.93 -20.53
CA LYS A 207 -11.57 8.64 -19.56
C LYS A 207 -11.23 7.76 -18.35
N ALA A 208 -12.21 7.05 -17.79
CA ALA A 208 -11.99 6.14 -16.68
C ALA A 208 -11.02 5.00 -17.04
N GLN A 209 -11.07 4.48 -18.26
CA GLN A 209 -10.11 3.49 -18.77
C GLN A 209 -8.69 4.07 -18.86
N MET A 210 -8.55 5.30 -19.37
CA MET A 210 -7.28 6.01 -19.42
C MET A 210 -6.70 6.23 -18.00
N ASP A 211 -7.54 6.69 -17.06
CA ASP A 211 -7.16 6.90 -15.67
C ASP A 211 -6.76 5.58 -14.98
N ALA A 212 -7.41 4.47 -15.31
CA ALA A 212 -7.05 3.15 -14.80
C ALA A 212 -5.67 2.68 -15.28
N VAL A 213 -5.33 2.96 -16.55
CA VAL A 213 -4.01 2.65 -17.11
C VAL A 213 -2.93 3.53 -16.48
N MET A 214 -3.18 4.83 -16.33
CA MET A 214 -2.23 5.76 -15.68
C MET A 214 -1.98 5.43 -14.21
N ASN A 215 -3.00 4.90 -13.50
CA ASN A 215 -2.89 4.52 -12.10
C ASN A 215 -2.39 3.08 -11.88
N ARG A 216 -1.96 2.38 -12.94
CA ARG A 216 -1.46 1.01 -12.80
C ARG A 216 -0.18 1.00 -11.95
N LYS A 217 -0.13 0.12 -10.96
CA LYS A 217 1.06 -0.07 -10.13
C LYS A 217 2.18 -0.74 -10.95
N HIS A 218 3.28 -0.04 -11.19
CA HIS A 218 4.48 -0.62 -11.80
C HIS A 218 5.38 -1.25 -10.72
N GLN A 219 5.39 -2.58 -10.64
CA GLN A 219 6.16 -3.27 -9.59
C GLN A 219 7.67 -2.98 -9.65
N GLY A 220 8.26 -2.94 -10.85
CA GLY A 220 9.68 -2.59 -11.01
C GLY A 220 10.03 -1.19 -10.49
N LEU A 221 9.11 -0.23 -10.61
CA LEU A 221 9.29 1.12 -10.04
C LEU A 221 9.18 1.12 -8.52
N ILE A 222 8.26 0.32 -7.95
CA ILE A 222 8.11 0.17 -6.50
C ILE A 222 9.38 -0.46 -5.91
N GLU A 223 9.88 -1.54 -6.51
CA GLU A 223 11.10 -2.22 -6.07
C GLU A 223 12.32 -1.31 -6.16
N ALA A 224 12.48 -0.54 -7.25
CA ALA A 224 13.57 0.40 -7.39
C ALA A 224 13.52 1.52 -6.34
N ARG A 225 12.33 2.05 -6.00
CA ARG A 225 12.16 3.01 -4.91
C ARG A 225 12.53 2.40 -3.55
N LEU A 226 12.08 1.19 -3.26
CA LEU A 226 12.40 0.50 -2.01
C LEU A 226 13.91 0.24 -1.89
N ALA A 227 14.57 -0.17 -2.99
CA ALA A 227 16.01 -0.37 -3.02
C ALA A 227 16.78 0.93 -2.74
N LYS A 228 16.36 2.05 -3.36
CA LYS A 228 16.93 3.38 -3.07
C LYS A 228 16.74 3.76 -1.61
N ASN A 229 15.53 3.64 -1.08
CA ASN A 229 15.23 4.02 0.30
C ASN A 229 16.11 3.24 1.29
N ARG A 230 16.30 1.93 1.10
CA ARG A 230 17.17 1.11 1.97
C ARG A 230 18.62 1.57 1.98
N VAL A 231 19.17 1.96 0.83
CA VAL A 231 20.55 2.47 0.76
C VAL A 231 20.63 3.89 1.32
N ALA A 232 19.67 4.75 1.01
CA ALA A 232 19.59 6.11 1.52
C ALA A 232 19.47 6.15 3.05
N GLU A 233 18.66 5.27 3.66
CA GLU A 233 18.56 5.14 5.12
C GLU A 233 19.89 4.75 5.77
N LYS A 234 20.66 3.84 5.13
CA LYS A 234 22.00 3.49 5.61
C LYS A 234 22.94 4.66 5.52
N VAL A 235 22.96 5.36 4.39
CA VAL A 235 23.79 6.57 4.21
C VAL A 235 23.45 7.60 5.27
N GLN A 236 22.16 7.91 5.46
CA GLN A 236 21.71 8.85 6.49
C GLN A 236 22.14 8.41 7.90
N PHE A 237 22.00 7.13 8.23
CA PHE A 237 22.44 6.59 9.51
C PHE A 237 23.93 6.81 9.75
N TYR A 238 24.79 6.38 8.82
CA TYR A 238 26.24 6.55 8.96
C TYR A 238 26.69 8.02 8.90
N SER A 239 26.02 8.86 8.10
CA SER A 239 26.26 10.31 8.10
C SER A 239 25.97 10.91 9.47
N LYS A 240 24.83 10.54 10.09
CA LYS A 240 24.50 11.02 11.43
C LYS A 240 25.47 10.52 12.50
N ARG A 241 25.96 9.29 12.37
CA ARG A 241 27.03 8.77 13.24
C ARG A 241 28.30 9.60 13.11
N LEU A 242 28.70 9.94 11.88
CA LEU A 242 29.89 10.76 11.63
C LEU A 242 29.74 12.16 12.22
N GLU A 243 28.55 12.77 12.14
CA GLU A 243 28.23 14.05 12.80
C GLU A 243 28.32 13.95 14.33
N ASN A 244 27.77 12.89 14.93
CA ASN A 244 27.83 12.71 16.38
C ASN A 244 29.25 12.43 16.88
N LEU A 245 30.07 11.78 16.06
CA LEU A 245 31.49 11.55 16.28
C LEU A 245 32.35 12.74 15.88
N GLY A 246 31.81 13.85 15.39
CA GLY A 246 32.51 14.95 14.72
C GLY A 246 32.27 16.30 15.38
#